data_AF-A0A7X8AVC2-F1
#
_entry.id   AF-A0A7X8AVC2-F1
#
_cell.length_a   1.000
_cell.length_b   1.000
_cell.length_c   1.000
_cell.angle_alpha   90.00
_cell.angle_beta   90.00
_cell.angle_gamma   90.00
#
_symmetry.space_group_name_H-M   'P 1'
#
loop_
_entity.id
_entity.type
_entity.pdbx_description
1 polymer ?
#
loop_
_entity_poly.entity_id
_entity_poly.type
_entity_poly.pdbx_seq_one_letter_code
_entity_poly.pdbx_strand_id
1 'polypeptide(L)'
;MLLSRADEYLFGNDITPEFVEHVIDRRISDIGKIAKAKREDVAKGFLKGFMKGYYNGKCSPSRELRGTKKITRKGALNVIEMVKNKDLRAKISPDGQLIRTTNLPKSADKFPYILANYPNSFYDWQLEYEYVKYYVYNNEVGRHVLTPYVYLKEYAPPVDLDKVTKWDNFKEIKDEYIQSWEDKVRDHLELILNVDYRTIDEEWADKVFETDYYYYTDVKPYIDLAYKRMELYMDGMKANKTIVESEIVATDKSTLYFSDRLMMRAYIKFRIVSSEEQTEDSITKNIFYVPGSDAIIEDVKLGEWTEWYIDVYFDYFGGLKTIGVQSARVAPVFKYHKVK
;
A
#
# COMPACT_ATOMS: atom_id res chain seq x y z
N MET A 1 -25.25 15.15 -11.62
CA MET A 1 -25.65 14.03 -12.47
C MET A 1 -27.01 13.62 -11.96
N LEU A 2 -28.07 13.87 -12.74
CA LEU A 2 -29.46 13.57 -12.32
C LEU A 2 -29.61 12.12 -11.83
N LEU A 3 -28.85 11.20 -12.42
CA LEU A 3 -28.84 9.78 -12.07
C LEU A 3 -28.24 9.49 -10.68
N SER A 4 -27.30 10.31 -10.16
CA SER A 4 -26.82 10.15 -8.77
C SER A 4 -27.93 10.47 -7.77
N ARG A 5 -28.69 11.54 -8.02
CA ARG A 5 -29.82 11.94 -7.16
C ARG A 5 -30.97 10.95 -7.24
N ALA A 6 -31.24 10.40 -8.43
CA ALA A 6 -32.22 9.33 -8.59
C ALA A 6 -31.81 8.07 -7.81
N ASP A 7 -30.53 7.71 -7.84
CA ASP A 7 -30.00 6.61 -7.04
C ASP A 7 -30.10 6.87 -5.53
N GLU A 8 -29.76 8.08 -5.07
CA GLU A 8 -29.92 8.48 -3.66
C GLU A 8 -31.37 8.37 -3.20
N TYR A 9 -32.33 8.76 -4.05
CA TYR A 9 -33.75 8.63 -3.74
C TYR A 9 -34.19 7.16 -3.60
N LEU A 10 -33.65 6.26 -4.43
CA LEU A 10 -34.04 4.85 -4.43
C LEU A 10 -33.38 4.03 -3.33
N PHE A 11 -32.15 4.35 -2.95
CA PHE A 11 -31.34 3.49 -2.08
C PHE A 11 -30.67 4.19 -0.90
N GLY A 12 -30.92 5.48 -0.69
CA GLY A 12 -30.23 6.27 0.33
C GLY A 12 -28.88 6.81 -0.13
N ASN A 13 -28.25 7.60 0.75
CA ASN A 13 -26.94 8.20 0.51
C ASN A 13 -25.93 7.77 1.56
N ASP A 14 -25.07 6.81 1.20
CA ASP A 14 -24.01 6.31 2.08
C ASP A 14 -22.63 6.89 1.74
N ILE A 15 -22.57 7.82 0.76
CA ILE A 15 -21.32 8.44 0.32
C ILE A 15 -21.11 9.76 1.07
N THR A 16 -20.05 9.81 1.87
CA THR A 16 -19.68 11.00 2.63
C THR A 16 -18.99 12.06 1.75
N PRO A 17 -19.08 13.35 2.10
CA PRO A 17 -18.35 14.41 1.39
C PRO A 17 -16.84 14.17 1.32
N GLU A 18 -16.23 13.71 2.41
CA GLU A 18 -14.79 13.45 2.52
C GLU A 18 -14.36 12.35 1.54
N PHE A 19 -15.20 11.31 1.36
CA PHE A 19 -14.90 10.25 0.39
C PHE A 19 -14.99 10.73 -1.06
N VAL A 20 -15.91 11.67 -1.34
CA VAL A 20 -16.02 12.30 -2.66
C VAL A 20 -14.79 13.15 -2.95
N GLU A 21 -14.33 13.93 -1.97
CA GLU A 21 -13.12 14.76 -2.08
C GLU A 21 -11.89 13.90 -2.35
N HIS A 22 -11.69 12.83 -1.57
CA HIS A 22 -10.61 11.86 -1.79
C HIS A 22 -10.61 11.27 -3.21
N VAL A 23 -11.79 10.93 -3.75
CA VAL A 23 -11.92 10.41 -5.12
C VAL A 23 -11.60 11.46 -6.18
N ILE A 24 -12.05 12.70 -5.98
CA ILE A 24 -11.71 13.81 -6.86
C ILE A 24 -10.19 14.00 -6.88
N ASP A 25 -9.56 14.01 -5.72
CA ASP A 25 -8.14 14.35 -5.62
C ASP A 25 -7.23 13.21 -6.09
N ARG A 26 -7.62 11.95 -5.86
CA ARG A 26 -6.70 10.81 -6.01
C ARG A 26 -7.13 9.74 -7.01
N ARG A 27 -8.41 9.63 -7.35
CA ARG A 27 -8.92 8.45 -8.10
C ARG A 27 -9.31 8.75 -9.56
N ILE A 28 -9.54 10.01 -9.91
CA ILE A 28 -9.89 10.42 -11.28
C ILE A 28 -8.83 11.35 -11.86
N SER A 29 -7.95 10.83 -12.72
CA SER A 29 -6.76 11.55 -13.18
C SER A 29 -7.06 12.76 -14.07
N ASP A 30 -8.20 12.77 -14.77
CA ASP A 30 -8.61 13.83 -15.69
C ASP A 30 -9.77 14.68 -15.16
N ILE A 31 -10.05 14.62 -13.85
CA ILE A 31 -11.13 15.38 -13.20
C ILE A 31 -10.98 16.89 -13.42
N GLY A 32 -9.73 17.37 -13.52
CA GLY A 32 -9.39 18.76 -13.79
C GLY A 32 -9.96 19.28 -15.11
N LYS A 33 -10.13 18.40 -16.10
CA LYS A 33 -10.71 18.73 -17.42
C LYS A 33 -12.24 18.89 -17.38
N ILE A 34 -12.88 18.47 -16.28
CA ILE A 34 -14.32 18.60 -16.06
C ILE A 34 -14.59 19.90 -15.32
N ALA A 35 -15.66 20.62 -15.72
CA ALA A 35 -16.09 21.85 -15.07
C ALA A 35 -16.28 21.65 -13.56
N LYS A 36 -15.75 22.57 -12.73
CA LYS A 36 -15.72 22.45 -11.26
C LYS A 36 -17.08 22.07 -10.66
N ALA A 37 -18.15 22.73 -11.13
CA ALA A 37 -19.53 22.49 -10.70
C ALA A 37 -20.10 21.09 -11.06
N LYS A 38 -19.35 20.24 -11.77
CA LYS A 38 -19.76 18.88 -12.17
C LYS A 38 -18.86 17.78 -11.59
N ARG A 39 -17.74 18.13 -10.93
CA ARG A 39 -16.75 17.15 -10.47
C ARG A 39 -17.32 16.23 -9.38
N GLU A 40 -18.02 16.80 -8.40
CA GLU A 40 -18.69 16.05 -7.33
C GLU A 40 -19.68 15.02 -7.89
N ASP A 41 -20.51 15.44 -8.83
CA ASP A 41 -21.48 14.59 -9.51
C ASP A 41 -20.83 13.41 -10.26
N VAL A 42 -19.69 13.68 -10.89
CA VAL A 42 -18.91 12.67 -11.62
C VAL A 42 -18.25 11.70 -10.65
N ALA A 43 -17.64 12.20 -9.58
CA ALA A 43 -17.03 11.39 -8.54
C ALA A 43 -18.05 10.47 -7.86
N LYS A 44 -19.24 10.98 -7.51
CA LYS A 44 -20.34 10.15 -7.00
C LYS A 44 -20.77 9.07 -8.01
N GLY A 45 -20.89 9.42 -9.28
CA GLY A 45 -21.22 8.44 -10.32
C GLY A 45 -20.17 7.35 -10.47
N PHE A 46 -18.89 7.69 -10.30
CA PHE A 46 -17.78 6.73 -10.29
C PHE A 46 -17.83 5.83 -9.05
N LEU A 47 -17.98 6.40 -7.86
CA LEU A 47 -18.13 5.67 -6.59
C LEU A 47 -19.32 4.71 -6.58
N LYS A 48 -20.41 5.08 -7.24
CA LYS A 48 -21.60 4.23 -7.42
C LYS A 48 -21.40 3.15 -8.48
N GLY A 49 -20.24 3.08 -9.12
CA GLY A 49 -19.91 2.07 -10.11
C GLY A 49 -20.62 2.24 -11.47
N PHE A 50 -21.20 3.41 -11.75
CA PHE A 50 -21.79 3.72 -13.06
C PHE A 50 -20.72 3.92 -14.14
N MET A 51 -19.50 4.26 -13.71
CA MET A 51 -18.36 4.51 -14.59
C MET A 51 -17.16 3.71 -14.08
N LYS A 52 -16.50 2.97 -14.98
CA LYS A 52 -15.29 2.23 -14.65
C LYS A 52 -14.01 3.03 -14.91
N GLY A 53 -14.05 3.98 -15.84
CA GLY A 53 -12.86 4.65 -16.36
C GLY A 53 -11.93 3.74 -17.16
N TYR A 54 -10.90 4.34 -17.73
CA TYR A 54 -9.87 3.72 -18.53
C TYR A 54 -8.61 3.50 -17.69
N TYR A 55 -7.83 2.49 -18.06
CA TYR A 55 -6.61 2.08 -17.37
C TYR A 55 -5.51 3.14 -17.54
N ASN A 56 -4.90 3.56 -16.43
CA ASN A 56 -3.82 4.55 -16.40
C ASN A 56 -2.41 3.93 -16.28
N GLY A 57 -2.30 2.60 -16.24
CA GLY A 57 -1.02 1.93 -16.00
C GLY A 57 -1.07 0.98 -14.82
N LYS A 58 -0.01 0.18 -14.71
CA LYS A 58 0.11 -0.90 -13.74
C LYS A 58 0.17 -0.32 -12.34
N CYS A 59 -0.65 -0.84 -11.43
CA CYS A 59 -0.77 -0.37 -10.04
C CYS A 59 -1.04 1.14 -9.92
N SER A 60 -1.60 1.77 -10.95
CA SER A 60 -1.98 3.18 -10.87
C SER A 60 -3.15 3.36 -9.90
N PRO A 61 -3.10 4.32 -8.97
CA PRO A 61 -4.17 4.57 -8.02
C PRO A 61 -5.40 5.25 -8.64
N SER A 62 -5.30 5.68 -9.91
CA SER A 62 -6.32 6.47 -10.58
C SER A 62 -6.75 5.88 -11.93
N ARG A 63 -7.85 6.40 -12.47
CA ARG A 63 -8.37 6.05 -13.80
C ARG A 63 -8.81 7.31 -14.55
N GLU A 64 -8.63 7.32 -15.86
CA GLU A 64 -9.14 8.38 -16.74
C GLU A 64 -10.63 8.16 -17.01
N LEU A 65 -11.49 9.18 -16.89
CA LEU A 65 -12.92 9.05 -17.21
C LEU A 65 -13.28 9.57 -18.60
N ARG A 66 -12.47 10.46 -19.18
CA ARG A 66 -12.77 11.17 -20.44
C ARG A 66 -14.11 11.92 -20.35
N GLY A 67 -14.39 12.54 -19.20
CA GLY A 67 -15.69 13.13 -18.87
C GLY A 67 -16.11 14.33 -19.74
N THR A 68 -15.24 14.81 -20.62
CA THR A 68 -15.55 15.85 -21.62
C THR A 68 -16.16 15.27 -22.90
N LYS A 69 -16.12 13.95 -23.10
CA LYS A 69 -16.70 13.28 -24.26
C LYS A 69 -18.21 13.09 -24.10
N LYS A 70 -18.94 13.18 -25.21
CA LYS A 70 -20.39 12.92 -25.22
C LYS A 70 -20.67 11.46 -24.87
N ILE A 71 -21.60 11.24 -23.94
CA ILE A 71 -22.11 9.90 -23.66
C ILE A 71 -22.88 9.37 -24.88
N THR A 72 -22.70 8.09 -25.20
CA THR A 72 -23.46 7.44 -26.26
C THR A 72 -24.86 7.07 -25.77
N ARG A 73 -25.85 6.94 -26.68
CA ARG A 73 -27.19 6.46 -26.33
C ARG A 73 -27.14 5.13 -25.57
N LYS A 74 -26.29 4.20 -26.01
CA LYS A 74 -26.05 2.90 -25.34
C LYS A 74 -25.50 3.10 -23.93
N GLY A 75 -24.50 3.96 -23.77
CA GLY A 75 -23.94 4.28 -22.45
C GLY A 75 -25.00 4.87 -21.51
N ALA A 76 -25.83 5.78 -21.99
CA ALA A 76 -26.91 6.36 -21.19
C ALA A 76 -27.95 5.32 -20.73
N LEU A 77 -28.37 4.43 -21.63
CA LEU A 77 -29.30 3.33 -21.30
C LEU A 77 -28.69 2.37 -20.27
N ASN A 78 -27.42 2.00 -20.43
CA ASN A 78 -26.73 1.14 -19.47
C ASN A 78 -26.68 1.75 -18.06
N VAL A 79 -26.44 3.07 -17.93
CA VAL A 79 -26.44 3.71 -16.61
C VAL A 79 -27.86 3.71 -16.02
N ILE A 80 -28.92 3.89 -16.81
CA ILE A 80 -30.30 3.79 -16.34
C ILE A 80 -30.60 2.38 -15.80
N GLU A 81 -30.09 1.33 -16.46
CA GLU A 81 -30.21 -0.05 -15.97
C GLU A 81 -29.46 -0.24 -14.65
N MET A 82 -28.24 0.29 -14.52
CA MET A 82 -27.46 0.24 -13.28
C MET A 82 -28.12 1.01 -12.12
N VAL A 83 -28.85 2.09 -12.41
CA VAL A 83 -29.67 2.78 -11.39
C VAL A 83 -30.76 1.85 -10.89
N LYS A 84 -31.40 1.07 -11.76
CA LYS A 84 -32.47 0.13 -11.36
C LYS A 84 -31.96 -1.15 -10.70
N ASN A 85 -30.75 -1.59 -11.03
CA ASN A 85 -30.15 -2.83 -10.53
C ASN A 85 -28.68 -2.62 -10.11
N LYS A 86 -28.42 -2.75 -8.80
CA LYS A 86 -27.08 -2.59 -8.21
C LYS A 86 -26.09 -3.67 -8.67
N ASP A 87 -26.54 -4.87 -9.02
CA ASP A 87 -25.66 -5.98 -9.41
C ASP A 87 -24.94 -5.74 -10.75
N LEU A 88 -25.46 -4.81 -11.55
CA LEU A 88 -24.84 -4.41 -12.82
C LEU A 88 -23.72 -3.38 -12.66
N ARG A 89 -23.58 -2.80 -11.47
CA ARG A 89 -22.60 -1.74 -11.19
C ARG A 89 -21.20 -2.32 -11.11
N ALA A 90 -20.22 -1.48 -11.43
CA ALA A 90 -18.84 -1.79 -11.09
C ALA A 90 -18.68 -1.85 -9.56
N LYS A 91 -17.90 -2.82 -9.08
CA LYS A 91 -17.53 -2.89 -7.66
C LYS A 91 -16.39 -1.90 -7.39
N ILE A 92 -16.53 -1.10 -6.34
CA ILE A 92 -15.56 -0.08 -5.93
C ILE A 92 -15.08 -0.43 -4.53
N SER A 93 -13.77 -0.35 -4.29
CA SER A 93 -13.15 -0.59 -2.99
C SER A 93 -13.48 0.52 -1.98
N PRO A 94 -13.26 0.30 -0.68
CA PRO A 94 -13.55 1.32 0.34
C PRO A 94 -12.74 2.61 0.19
N ASP A 95 -11.64 2.63 -0.58
CA ASP A 95 -10.85 3.83 -0.94
C ASP A 95 -11.12 4.34 -2.37
N GLY A 96 -12.15 3.82 -3.05
CA GLY A 96 -12.59 4.36 -4.34
C GLY A 96 -11.87 3.80 -5.56
N GLN A 97 -11.22 2.65 -5.47
CA GLN A 97 -10.60 1.99 -6.63
C GLN A 97 -11.50 0.93 -7.26
N LEU A 98 -11.33 0.69 -8.55
CA LEU A 98 -12.12 -0.32 -9.26
C LEU A 98 -11.70 -1.73 -8.85
N ILE A 99 -12.66 -2.55 -8.40
CA ILE A 99 -12.47 -3.98 -8.13
C ILE A 99 -12.80 -4.78 -9.39
N ARG A 100 -12.01 -5.83 -9.67
CA ARG A 100 -12.30 -6.81 -10.71
C ARG A 100 -12.80 -8.12 -10.12
N THR A 101 -13.69 -8.78 -10.85
CA THR A 101 -14.30 -10.08 -10.47
C THR A 101 -13.96 -11.19 -11.47
N THR A 102 -13.09 -10.90 -12.44
CA THR A 102 -12.66 -11.81 -13.50
C THR A 102 -11.13 -11.77 -13.62
N ASN A 103 -10.54 -12.81 -14.22
CA ASN A 103 -9.08 -12.96 -14.34
C ASN A 103 -8.35 -12.94 -12.98
N LEU A 104 -8.99 -13.43 -11.92
CA LEU A 104 -8.49 -13.32 -10.56
C LEU A 104 -7.15 -14.05 -10.36
N PRO A 105 -6.29 -13.60 -9.43
CA PRO A 105 -5.10 -14.33 -9.01
C PRO A 105 -5.46 -15.70 -8.44
N LYS A 106 -4.50 -16.63 -8.40
CA LYS A 106 -4.69 -17.96 -7.80
C LYS A 106 -5.04 -17.85 -6.31
N SER A 107 -4.44 -16.87 -5.62
CA SER A 107 -4.62 -16.61 -4.19
C SER A 107 -5.79 -15.66 -3.86
N ALA A 108 -6.72 -15.43 -4.79
CA ALA A 108 -7.78 -14.43 -4.62
C ALA A 108 -8.67 -14.66 -3.38
N ASP A 109 -8.78 -15.90 -2.92
CA ASP A 109 -9.52 -16.31 -1.73
C ASP A 109 -8.93 -15.78 -0.42
N LYS A 110 -7.66 -15.37 -0.41
CA LYS A 110 -6.99 -14.78 0.76
C LYS A 110 -7.25 -13.29 0.95
N PHE A 111 -7.79 -12.61 -0.07
CA PHE A 111 -7.97 -11.16 -0.07
C PHE A 111 -9.46 -10.79 -0.07
N PRO A 112 -9.86 -9.70 0.62
CA PRO A 112 -11.26 -9.27 0.63
C PRO A 112 -11.73 -8.78 -0.75
N TYR A 113 -10.83 -8.28 -1.58
CA TYR A 113 -11.07 -7.89 -2.97
C TYR A 113 -9.76 -7.81 -3.75
N ILE A 114 -9.88 -7.74 -5.09
CA ILE A 114 -8.76 -7.63 -6.02
C ILE A 114 -8.93 -6.39 -6.88
N LEU A 115 -7.96 -5.48 -6.85
CA LEU A 115 -7.99 -4.25 -7.62
C LEU A 115 -7.76 -4.50 -9.12
N ALA A 116 -8.44 -3.73 -9.96
CA ALA A 116 -8.42 -3.89 -11.41
C ALA A 116 -7.10 -3.46 -12.06
N ASN A 117 -6.37 -2.52 -11.44
CA ASN A 117 -5.08 -2.02 -11.95
C ASN A 117 -3.88 -2.88 -11.48
N TYR A 118 -4.09 -3.78 -10.53
CA TYR A 118 -3.02 -4.57 -9.92
C TYR A 118 -2.94 -5.95 -10.60
N PRO A 119 -1.73 -6.39 -11.00
CA PRO A 119 -1.54 -7.66 -11.68
C PRO A 119 -1.79 -8.85 -10.74
N ASN A 120 -2.04 -10.04 -11.29
CA ASN A 120 -2.17 -11.26 -10.48
C ASN A 120 -0.92 -11.51 -9.62
N SER A 121 0.27 -11.24 -10.16
CA SER A 121 1.56 -11.42 -9.47
C SER A 121 1.71 -10.61 -8.17
N PHE A 122 0.97 -9.51 -8.00
CA PHE A 122 0.97 -8.73 -6.76
C PHE A 122 0.33 -9.53 -5.60
N TYR A 123 -0.77 -10.21 -5.90
CA TYR A 123 -1.54 -11.01 -4.94
C TYR A 123 -1.05 -12.45 -4.83
N ASP A 124 -0.50 -13.02 -5.92
CA ASP A 124 0.01 -14.39 -5.97
C ASP A 124 1.37 -14.56 -5.25
N TRP A 125 2.00 -13.46 -4.80
CA TRP A 125 3.18 -13.56 -3.96
C TRP A 125 2.79 -13.99 -2.54
N GLN A 126 3.50 -14.99 -2.02
CA GLN A 126 3.32 -15.53 -0.69
C GLN A 126 3.33 -14.43 0.39
N LEU A 127 2.46 -14.56 1.38
CA LEU A 127 2.48 -13.74 2.59
C LEU A 127 3.51 -14.32 3.59
N GLU A 128 4.02 -13.51 4.52
CA GLU A 128 5.15 -13.90 5.38
C GLU A 128 4.92 -15.24 6.12
N TYR A 129 3.74 -15.40 6.72
CA TYR A 129 3.38 -16.61 7.46
C TYR A 129 3.34 -17.89 6.60
N GLU A 130 3.32 -17.77 5.26
CA GLU A 130 3.31 -18.92 4.35
C GLU A 130 4.70 -19.50 4.10
N TYR A 131 5.76 -18.74 4.37
CA TYR A 131 7.14 -19.17 4.11
C TYR A 131 8.05 -19.06 5.33
N VAL A 132 7.75 -18.18 6.30
CA VAL A 132 8.53 -18.07 7.53
C VAL A 132 8.26 -19.29 8.41
N LYS A 133 9.37 -19.87 8.86
CA LYS A 133 9.43 -21.01 9.76
C LYS A 133 10.16 -20.57 11.02
N TYR A 134 9.53 -20.67 12.18
CA TYR A 134 10.20 -20.36 13.45
C TYR A 134 10.50 -21.64 14.23
N TYR A 135 11.58 -21.58 15.00
CA TYR A 135 12.12 -22.73 15.71
C TYR A 135 12.13 -22.47 17.21
N VAL A 136 11.32 -23.19 17.98
CA VAL A 136 11.26 -23.05 19.44
C VAL A 136 12.14 -24.12 20.09
N TYR A 137 12.94 -23.74 21.09
CA TYR A 137 13.70 -24.71 21.86
C TYR A 137 12.74 -25.57 22.68
N ASN A 138 12.73 -26.87 22.42
CA ASN A 138 11.92 -27.82 23.16
C ASN A 138 12.80 -28.54 24.19
N ASN A 139 12.49 -28.32 25.46
CA ASN A 139 13.23 -28.87 26.60
C ASN A 139 13.12 -30.40 26.71
N GLU A 140 12.05 -31.02 26.21
CA GLU A 140 11.84 -32.48 26.27
C GLU A 140 12.75 -33.22 25.29
N VAL A 141 12.98 -32.63 24.11
CA VAL A 141 13.84 -33.21 23.06
C VAL A 141 15.24 -32.57 23.01
N GLY A 142 15.53 -31.60 23.88
CA GLY A 142 16.83 -30.94 23.99
C GLY A 142 17.30 -30.22 22.70
N ARG A 143 16.37 -29.77 21.85
CA ARG A 143 16.69 -29.11 20.57
C ARG A 143 15.60 -28.16 20.12
N HIS A 144 15.96 -27.27 19.20
CA HIS A 144 15.01 -26.46 18.45
C HIS A 144 14.15 -27.32 17.53
N VAL A 145 12.83 -27.13 17.59
CA VAL A 145 11.85 -27.80 16.73
C VAL A 145 11.10 -26.78 15.90
N LEU A 146 10.78 -27.14 14.66
CA LEU A 146 9.97 -26.32 13.78
C LEU A 146 8.55 -26.23 14.34
N THR A 147 8.09 -25.01 14.57
CA THR A 147 6.73 -24.75 15.05
C THR A 147 5.96 -23.97 13.97
N PRO A 148 4.80 -24.47 13.50
CA PRO A 148 3.96 -23.72 12.58
C PRO A 148 3.25 -22.58 13.30
N TYR A 149 3.00 -21.48 12.58
CA TYR A 149 2.18 -20.40 13.11
C TYR A 149 0.75 -20.87 13.40
N VAL A 150 0.17 -20.36 14.48
CA VAL A 150 -1.21 -20.65 14.90
C VAL A 150 -2.18 -19.64 14.30
N TYR A 151 -3.15 -20.13 13.53
CA TYR A 151 -4.18 -19.32 12.88
C TYR A 151 -4.97 -18.47 13.89
N LEU A 152 -5.21 -17.20 13.55
CA LEU A 152 -5.84 -16.12 14.34
C LEU A 152 -5.12 -15.71 15.63
N LYS A 153 -4.04 -16.39 16.01
CA LYS A 153 -3.21 -16.03 17.18
C LYS A 153 -1.87 -15.44 16.78
N GLU A 154 -1.23 -16.04 15.80
CA GLU A 154 0.09 -15.65 15.32
C GLU A 154 0.05 -15.23 13.85
N TYR A 155 -1.00 -15.60 13.09
CA TYR A 155 -1.21 -15.08 11.75
C TYR A 155 -2.69 -15.02 11.36
N ALA A 156 -3.01 -14.17 10.39
CA ALA A 156 -4.29 -14.18 9.69
C ALA A 156 -4.11 -13.65 8.25
N PRO A 157 -4.69 -14.32 7.23
CA PRO A 157 -4.78 -13.77 5.88
C PRO A 157 -5.64 -12.50 5.88
N PRO A 158 -5.50 -11.63 4.86
CA PRO A 158 -6.29 -10.40 4.77
C PRO A 158 -7.81 -10.59 4.87
N VAL A 159 -8.35 -11.66 4.28
CA VAL A 159 -9.79 -11.97 4.32
C VAL A 159 -10.31 -12.26 5.74
N ASP A 160 -9.43 -12.74 6.63
CA ASP A 160 -9.79 -13.14 8.00
C ASP A 160 -9.24 -12.17 9.05
N LEU A 161 -8.65 -11.05 8.64
CA LEU A 161 -7.97 -10.12 9.55
C LEU A 161 -8.92 -9.58 10.64
N ASP A 162 -10.21 -9.38 10.30
CA ASP A 162 -11.26 -8.95 11.24
C ASP A 162 -11.53 -9.96 12.36
N LYS A 163 -11.08 -11.21 12.22
CA LYS A 163 -11.26 -12.29 13.20
C LYS A 163 -10.10 -12.39 14.19
N VAL A 164 -9.05 -11.58 14.04
CA VAL A 164 -7.90 -11.57 14.95
C VAL A 164 -8.34 -11.06 16.32
N THR A 165 -8.08 -11.87 17.35
CA THR A 165 -8.41 -11.54 18.75
C THR A 165 -7.18 -11.15 19.57
N LYS A 166 -6.04 -10.91 18.92
CA LYS A 166 -4.80 -10.46 19.59
C LYS A 166 -4.97 -9.09 20.24
N TRP A 167 -5.83 -8.24 19.68
CA TRP A 167 -6.10 -6.90 20.18
C TRP A 167 -7.60 -6.69 20.37
N ASP A 168 -7.97 -6.05 21.47
CA ASP A 168 -9.35 -5.66 21.74
C ASP A 168 -9.81 -4.60 20.73
N ASN A 169 -11.05 -4.72 20.23
CA ASN A 169 -11.66 -3.81 19.26
C ASN A 169 -10.82 -3.59 17.99
N PHE A 170 -10.06 -4.61 17.58
CA PHE A 170 -9.15 -4.52 16.43
C PHE A 170 -9.87 -4.08 15.15
N LYS A 171 -11.04 -4.67 14.89
CA LYS A 171 -11.81 -4.40 13.67
C LYS A 171 -12.22 -2.92 13.61
N GLU A 172 -12.76 -2.39 14.70
CA GLU A 172 -13.20 -1.00 14.80
C GLU A 172 -12.03 -0.04 14.59
N ILE A 173 -10.89 -0.32 15.24
CA ILE A 173 -9.66 0.48 15.09
C ILE A 173 -9.15 0.42 13.65
N LYS A 174 -9.08 -0.78 13.05
CA LYS A 174 -8.65 -0.93 11.67
C LYS A 174 -9.59 -0.18 10.72
N ASP A 175 -10.91 -0.32 10.86
CA ASP A 175 -11.86 0.36 9.97
C ASP A 175 -11.74 1.90 10.07
N GLU A 176 -11.41 2.44 11.25
CA GLU A 176 -11.17 3.87 11.47
C GLU A 176 -9.81 4.35 10.92
N TYR A 177 -8.73 3.59 11.13
CA TYR A 177 -7.35 4.06 10.90
C TYR A 177 -6.65 3.45 9.68
N ILE A 178 -7.21 2.45 9.00
CA ILE A 178 -6.51 1.78 7.88
C ILE A 178 -6.10 2.74 6.75
N GLN A 179 -6.87 3.82 6.52
CA GLN A 179 -6.50 4.83 5.53
C GLN A 179 -5.25 5.60 5.96
N SER A 180 -5.14 6.00 7.22
CA SER A 180 -3.95 6.70 7.72
C SER A 180 -2.73 5.78 7.77
N TRP A 181 -2.92 4.49 8.04
CA TRP A 181 -1.86 3.49 7.96
C TRP A 181 -1.35 3.33 6.51
N GLU A 182 -2.26 3.22 5.54
CA GLU A 182 -1.92 3.14 4.11
C GLU A 182 -1.21 4.41 3.62
N ASP A 183 -1.71 5.58 4.02
CA ASP A 183 -1.09 6.88 3.70
C ASP A 183 0.32 6.96 4.28
N LYS A 184 0.51 6.56 5.54
CA LYS A 184 1.83 6.55 6.16
C LYS A 184 2.82 5.61 5.47
N VAL A 185 2.38 4.44 5.03
CA VAL A 185 3.23 3.53 4.23
C VAL A 185 3.64 4.20 2.92
N ARG A 186 2.68 4.80 2.20
CA ARG A 186 2.99 5.49 0.95
C ARG A 186 3.97 6.63 1.18
N ASP A 187 3.68 7.51 2.14
CA ASP A 187 4.48 8.70 2.41
C ASP A 187 5.91 8.31 2.85
N HIS A 188 6.06 7.28 3.69
CA HIS A 188 7.37 6.73 4.05
C HIS A 188 8.14 6.23 2.82
N LEU A 189 7.51 5.41 1.98
CA LEU A 189 8.12 4.86 0.77
C LEU A 189 8.49 5.97 -0.23
N GLU A 190 7.66 6.99 -0.39
CA GLU A 190 7.96 8.15 -1.24
C GLU A 190 9.17 8.94 -0.72
N LEU A 191 9.32 9.10 0.60
CA LEU A 191 10.47 9.78 1.20
C LEU A 191 11.79 9.03 0.98
N ILE A 192 11.79 7.69 1.11
CA ILE A 192 13.02 6.89 1.00
C ILE A 192 13.36 6.47 -0.43
N LEU A 193 12.41 6.54 -1.37
CA LEU A 193 12.59 6.19 -2.78
C LEU A 193 12.78 7.42 -3.70
N ASN A 194 12.77 8.64 -3.16
CA ASN A 194 13.04 9.88 -3.89
C ASN A 194 14.09 10.71 -3.14
N VAL A 195 15.32 10.22 -3.14
CA VAL A 195 16.44 10.82 -2.40
C VAL A 195 17.54 11.29 -3.34
N ASP A 196 18.15 12.41 -3.01
CA ASP A 196 19.27 12.98 -3.75
C ASP A 196 20.30 13.51 -2.75
N TYR A 197 21.52 12.95 -2.79
CA TYR A 197 22.59 13.33 -1.87
C TYR A 197 22.92 14.83 -1.86
N ARG A 198 22.59 15.55 -2.94
CA ARG A 198 22.84 16.99 -3.09
C ARG A 198 21.86 17.84 -2.30
N THR A 199 20.66 17.32 -2.03
CA THR A 199 19.56 18.06 -1.41
C THR A 199 19.10 17.44 -0.09
N ILE A 200 19.54 16.23 0.25
CA ILE A 200 19.14 15.59 1.51
C ILE A 200 19.74 16.29 2.74
N ASP A 201 18.87 16.58 3.69
CA ASP A 201 19.16 17.37 4.89
C ASP A 201 18.34 16.90 6.10
N GLU A 202 18.39 17.66 7.19
CA GLU A 202 17.68 17.35 8.43
C GLU A 202 16.15 17.42 8.27
N GLU A 203 15.62 18.23 7.33
CA GLU A 203 14.18 18.30 7.08
C GLU A 203 13.65 16.98 6.50
N TRP A 204 14.46 16.30 5.68
CA TRP A 204 14.15 14.94 5.25
C TRP A 204 14.10 13.97 6.45
N ALA A 205 15.05 14.06 7.38
CA ALA A 205 15.08 13.19 8.55
C ALA A 205 13.84 13.38 9.44
N ASP A 206 13.42 14.61 9.67
CA ASP A 206 12.20 14.92 10.43
C ASP A 206 10.95 14.30 9.76
N LYS A 207 10.80 14.45 8.45
CA LYS A 207 9.68 13.86 7.70
C LYS A 207 9.69 12.34 7.72
N VAL A 208 10.86 11.72 7.61
CA VAL A 208 10.97 10.26 7.74
C VAL A 208 10.60 9.84 9.17
N PHE A 209 11.03 10.58 10.19
CA PHE A 209 10.71 10.29 11.58
C PHE A 209 9.20 10.36 11.86
N GLU A 210 8.45 11.27 11.25
CA GLU A 210 6.97 11.32 11.36
C GLU A 210 6.25 10.02 10.93
N THR A 211 6.89 9.26 10.04
CA THR A 211 6.37 7.99 9.55
C THR A 211 6.94 6.78 10.28
N ASP A 212 8.01 6.95 11.05
CA ASP A 212 8.73 5.91 11.76
C ASP A 212 7.93 5.38 12.97
N TYR A 213 8.17 4.13 13.33
CA TYR A 213 7.54 3.49 14.49
C TYR A 213 7.94 4.07 15.84
N TYR A 214 9.08 4.75 15.95
CA TYR A 214 9.47 5.48 17.15
C TYR A 214 8.83 6.85 17.28
N TYR A 215 8.10 7.35 16.27
CA TYR A 215 7.49 8.69 16.33
C TYR A 215 6.61 8.92 17.56
N TYR A 216 5.88 7.88 17.97
CA TYR A 216 4.92 7.96 19.08
C TYR A 216 5.50 7.52 20.43
N THR A 217 6.81 7.36 20.54
CA THR A 217 7.47 7.04 21.80
C THR A 217 7.96 8.31 22.50
N ASP A 218 7.77 8.38 23.81
CA ASP A 218 8.42 9.40 24.65
C ASP A 218 9.79 8.94 25.19
N VAL A 219 10.22 7.73 24.80
CA VAL A 219 11.47 7.14 25.25
C VAL A 219 12.64 7.76 24.48
N LYS A 220 13.22 8.82 25.05
CA LYS A 220 14.33 9.58 24.45
C LYS A 220 15.44 8.73 23.82
N PRO A 221 15.95 7.65 24.44
CA PRO A 221 16.97 6.81 23.80
C PRO A 221 16.56 6.19 22.46
N TYR A 222 15.27 5.93 22.23
CA TYR A 222 14.77 5.39 20.97
C TYR A 222 14.67 6.47 19.89
N ILE A 223 14.23 7.68 20.27
CA ILE A 223 14.21 8.85 19.40
C ILE A 223 15.65 9.17 18.94
N ASP A 224 16.59 9.28 19.90
CA ASP A 224 18.00 9.53 19.61
C ASP A 224 18.60 8.46 18.68
N LEU A 225 18.19 7.19 18.85
CA LEU A 225 18.63 6.09 17.99
C LEU A 225 18.07 6.22 16.56
N ALA A 226 16.82 6.66 16.39
CA ALA A 226 16.19 6.84 15.09
C ALA A 226 16.94 7.92 14.29
N TYR A 227 17.14 9.11 14.88
CA TYR A 227 17.88 10.20 14.26
C TYR A 227 19.32 9.82 13.94
N LYS A 228 20.02 9.15 14.85
CA LYS A 228 21.39 8.66 14.58
C LYS A 228 21.45 7.73 13.36
N ARG A 229 20.44 6.88 13.14
CA ARG A 229 20.38 6.01 11.95
C ARG A 229 20.14 6.82 10.68
N MET A 230 19.31 7.86 10.74
CA MET A 230 19.05 8.75 9.61
C MET A 230 20.30 9.57 9.24
N GLU A 231 21.00 10.10 10.24
CA GLU A 231 22.29 10.78 10.05
C GLU A 231 23.32 9.87 9.37
N LEU A 232 23.48 8.63 9.86
CA LEU A 232 24.40 7.65 9.27
C LEU A 232 24.03 7.32 7.82
N TYR A 233 22.74 7.20 7.52
CA TYR A 233 22.25 7.00 6.15
C TYR A 233 22.59 8.21 5.27
N MET A 234 22.28 9.42 5.74
CA MET A 234 22.54 10.68 5.03
C MET A 234 24.04 10.88 4.73
N ASP A 235 24.91 10.58 5.70
CA ASP A 235 26.36 10.64 5.52
C ASP A 235 26.85 9.61 4.51
N GLY A 236 26.35 8.37 4.62
CA GLY A 236 26.68 7.30 3.69
C GLY A 236 26.28 7.62 2.26
N MET A 237 25.06 8.11 2.04
CA MET A 237 24.59 8.45 0.69
C MET A 237 25.32 9.67 0.10
N LYS A 238 25.76 10.63 0.94
CA LYS A 238 26.61 11.74 0.52
C LYS A 238 28.00 11.26 0.10
N ALA A 239 28.61 10.37 0.89
CA ALA A 239 29.89 9.76 0.54
C ALA A 239 29.82 8.99 -0.79
N ASN A 240 28.71 8.26 -1.01
CA ASN A 240 28.51 7.45 -2.20
C ASN A 240 27.84 8.18 -3.38
N LYS A 241 27.51 9.47 -3.25
CA LYS A 241 26.79 10.26 -4.27
C LYS A 241 25.51 9.58 -4.76
N THR A 242 24.75 9.00 -3.83
CA THR A 242 23.55 8.22 -4.14
C THR A 242 22.39 9.13 -4.57
N ILE A 243 21.72 8.75 -5.65
CA ILE A 243 20.44 9.33 -6.08
C ILE A 243 19.49 8.17 -6.40
N VAL A 244 18.29 8.21 -5.83
CA VAL A 244 17.21 7.25 -6.09
C VAL A 244 15.95 8.02 -6.44
N GLU A 245 15.23 7.58 -7.46
CA GLU A 245 13.92 8.12 -7.82
C GLU A 245 12.90 7.01 -8.03
N SER A 246 11.63 7.34 -7.81
CA SER A 246 10.49 6.46 -8.06
C SER A 246 9.53 7.04 -9.09
N GLU A 247 8.99 6.17 -9.93
CA GLU A 247 7.88 6.50 -10.83
C GLU A 247 6.54 6.17 -10.16
N ILE A 248 6.49 5.08 -9.39
CA ILE A 248 5.26 4.60 -8.75
C ILE A 248 5.58 4.12 -7.35
N VAL A 249 4.81 4.62 -6.38
CA VAL A 249 4.63 4.03 -5.05
C VAL A 249 3.14 3.78 -4.89
N ALA A 250 2.75 2.50 -4.81
CA ALA A 250 1.36 2.10 -4.76
C ALA A 250 1.12 1.09 -3.65
N THR A 251 0.14 1.38 -2.79
CA THR A 251 -0.28 0.52 -1.68
C THR A 251 -1.68 -0.01 -1.95
N ASP A 252 -2.04 -1.14 -1.33
CA ASP A 252 -3.42 -1.65 -1.36
C ASP A 252 -3.78 -2.21 0.01
N LYS A 253 -4.67 -1.50 0.72
CA LYS A 253 -5.18 -1.94 2.03
C LYS A 253 -5.87 -3.30 2.04
N SER A 254 -6.29 -3.84 0.88
CA SER A 254 -6.76 -5.23 0.78
C SER A 254 -5.69 -6.26 1.15
N THR A 255 -4.42 -5.86 1.11
CA THR A 255 -3.28 -6.71 1.43
C THR A 255 -2.86 -6.64 2.88
N LEU A 256 -3.51 -5.84 3.73
CA LEU A 256 -3.20 -5.80 5.15
C LEU A 256 -3.40 -7.20 5.76
N TYR A 257 -2.37 -7.74 6.40
CA TYR A 257 -2.41 -9.06 7.02
C TYR A 257 -1.67 -9.09 8.35
N PHE A 258 -1.80 -10.20 9.07
CA PHE A 258 -1.15 -10.43 10.35
C PHE A 258 -0.21 -11.65 10.26
N SER A 259 1.04 -11.48 10.71
CA SER A 259 2.08 -12.51 10.79
C SER A 259 3.05 -12.12 11.91
N ASP A 260 2.69 -12.40 13.17
CA ASP A 260 3.24 -11.84 14.42
C ASP A 260 3.10 -10.31 14.56
N ARG A 261 3.17 -9.58 13.44
CA ARG A 261 2.99 -8.13 13.29
C ARG A 261 2.01 -7.85 12.16
N LEU A 262 1.51 -6.62 12.11
CA LEU A 262 0.71 -6.17 10.97
C LEU A 262 1.63 -5.82 9.80
N MET A 263 1.20 -6.17 8.60
CA MET A 263 1.98 -5.97 7.38
C MET A 263 1.07 -5.55 6.24
N MET A 264 1.54 -4.64 5.38
CA MET A 264 0.84 -4.21 4.17
C MET A 264 1.77 -4.31 2.97
N ARG A 265 1.25 -4.82 1.85
CA ARG A 265 2.01 -4.92 0.61
C ARG A 265 1.95 -3.62 -0.18
N ALA A 266 3.11 -3.23 -0.70
CA ALA A 266 3.27 -2.15 -1.65
C ALA A 266 3.87 -2.66 -2.96
N TYR A 267 3.57 -1.97 -4.05
CA TYR A 267 4.26 -2.05 -5.32
C TYR A 267 5.06 -0.77 -5.51
N ILE A 268 6.33 -0.93 -5.89
CA ILE A 268 7.21 0.19 -6.18
C ILE A 268 7.85 0.01 -7.55
N LYS A 269 7.99 1.12 -8.28
CA LYS A 269 8.80 1.21 -9.49
C LYS A 269 9.80 2.33 -9.29
N PHE A 270 11.08 1.98 -9.21
CA PHE A 270 12.16 2.90 -8.85
C PHE A 270 13.40 2.64 -9.69
N ARG A 271 14.37 3.55 -9.65
CA ARG A 271 15.72 3.32 -10.16
C ARG A 271 16.76 4.03 -9.30
N ILE A 272 17.92 3.40 -9.17
CA ILE A 272 19.09 4.04 -8.58
C ILE A 272 19.78 4.78 -9.72
N VAL A 273 19.76 6.11 -9.71
CA VAL A 273 20.29 6.96 -10.78
C VAL A 273 21.81 7.02 -10.72
N SER A 274 22.36 7.16 -9.51
CA SER A 274 23.81 7.15 -9.24
C SER A 274 24.08 6.55 -7.87
N SER A 275 25.21 5.85 -7.72
CA SER A 275 25.82 5.47 -6.45
C SER A 275 27.24 4.96 -6.72
N GLU A 276 28.19 5.29 -5.85
CA GLU A 276 29.55 4.72 -5.84
C GLU A 276 29.58 3.38 -5.05
N GLU A 277 28.51 3.04 -4.33
CA GLU A 277 28.35 1.76 -3.65
C GLU A 277 27.88 0.65 -4.61
N GLN A 278 28.27 -0.59 -4.35
CA GLN A 278 27.79 -1.74 -5.11
C GLN A 278 26.26 -1.91 -4.96
N THR A 279 25.57 -1.93 -6.09
CA THR A 279 24.10 -2.02 -6.16
C THR A 279 23.59 -3.41 -6.54
N GLU A 280 24.43 -4.25 -7.14
CA GLU A 280 24.04 -5.61 -7.54
C GLU A 280 24.33 -6.62 -6.42
N ASP A 281 23.27 -7.30 -5.97
CA ASP A 281 23.26 -8.39 -4.99
C ASP A 281 24.00 -8.02 -3.69
N SER A 282 23.66 -6.86 -3.13
CA SER A 282 24.32 -6.27 -1.97
C SER A 282 23.37 -6.04 -0.79
N ILE A 283 23.93 -6.18 0.41
CA ILE A 283 23.33 -5.64 1.63
C ILE A 283 23.92 -4.25 1.80
N THR A 284 23.07 -3.23 1.80
CA THR A 284 23.49 -1.83 1.84
C THR A 284 22.75 -1.05 2.91
N LYS A 285 23.45 -0.06 3.45
CA LYS A 285 22.92 0.91 4.42
C LYS A 285 22.81 2.32 3.85
N ASN A 286 23.27 2.55 2.62
CA ASN A 286 23.42 3.92 2.09
C ASN A 286 22.68 4.14 0.76
N ILE A 287 21.90 3.15 0.31
CA ILE A 287 21.02 3.30 -0.86
C ILE A 287 19.58 3.56 -0.41
N PHE A 288 19.00 2.63 0.36
CA PHE A 288 17.69 2.80 0.97
C PHE A 288 17.81 2.95 2.48
N TYR A 289 17.09 3.91 3.03
CA TYR A 289 16.86 3.95 4.47
C TYR A 289 15.83 2.89 4.84
N VAL A 290 16.21 1.97 5.72
CA VAL A 290 15.29 0.98 6.30
C VAL A 290 15.40 1.08 7.82
N PRO A 291 14.33 1.49 8.53
CA PRO A 291 14.43 1.59 9.97
C PRO A 291 14.76 0.22 10.60
N GLY A 292 15.74 0.22 11.51
CA GLY A 292 16.12 -0.98 12.28
C GLY A 292 16.71 -2.14 11.48
N SER A 293 17.00 -1.98 10.19
CA SER A 293 17.56 -3.04 9.35
C SER A 293 18.43 -2.50 8.22
N ASP A 294 18.97 -3.40 7.42
CA ASP A 294 19.73 -3.09 6.21
C ASP A 294 18.85 -3.39 5.00
N ALA A 295 19.01 -2.63 3.92
CA ALA A 295 18.34 -2.93 2.67
C ALA A 295 19.06 -4.06 1.94
N ILE A 296 18.31 -4.98 1.34
CA ILE A 296 18.87 -6.06 0.53
C ILE A 296 18.48 -5.79 -0.91
N ILE A 297 19.46 -5.43 -1.72
CA ILE A 297 19.25 -5.07 -3.11
C ILE A 297 19.72 -6.23 -3.97
N GLU A 298 18.77 -6.95 -4.59
CA GLU A 298 19.07 -8.00 -5.57
C GLU A 298 18.49 -7.63 -6.93
N ASP A 299 19.19 -7.99 -8.01
CA ASP A 299 18.79 -7.70 -9.40
C ASP A 299 18.54 -6.21 -9.74
N VAL A 300 19.12 -5.26 -8.99
CA VAL A 300 19.01 -3.83 -9.33
C VAL A 300 20.25 -3.38 -10.08
N LYS A 301 20.02 -2.90 -11.30
CA LYS A 301 21.06 -2.29 -12.11
C LYS A 301 21.00 -0.79 -12.04
N LEU A 302 22.16 -0.16 -11.94
CA LEU A 302 22.28 1.29 -11.94
C LEU A 302 21.68 1.89 -13.22
N GLY A 303 20.80 2.89 -13.06
CA GLY A 303 20.12 3.60 -14.13
C GLY A 303 18.88 2.91 -14.71
N GLU A 304 18.63 1.64 -14.38
CA GLU A 304 17.49 0.87 -14.89
C GLU A 304 16.27 0.92 -13.96
N TRP A 305 15.07 1.01 -14.55
CA TRP A 305 13.82 0.92 -13.80
C TRP A 305 13.61 -0.51 -13.30
N THR A 306 13.50 -0.65 -11.98
CA THR A 306 13.20 -1.89 -11.29
C THR A 306 11.79 -1.83 -10.70
N GLU A 307 11.09 -2.96 -10.74
CA GLU A 307 9.76 -3.11 -10.16
C GLU A 307 9.79 -4.17 -9.07
N TRP A 308 9.37 -3.80 -7.85
CA TRP A 308 9.25 -4.72 -6.73
C TRP A 308 7.84 -4.69 -6.14
N TYR A 309 7.47 -5.80 -5.52
CA TYR A 309 6.48 -5.74 -4.44
C TYR A 309 7.24 -5.93 -3.13
N ILE A 310 6.77 -5.29 -2.07
CA ILE A 310 7.43 -5.33 -0.78
C ILE A 310 6.35 -5.41 0.29
N ASP A 311 6.62 -6.13 1.36
CA ASP A 311 5.79 -6.04 2.55
C ASP A 311 6.41 -5.07 3.55
N VAL A 312 5.59 -4.12 3.98
CA VAL A 312 5.95 -3.08 4.95
C VAL A 312 5.43 -3.51 6.30
N TYR A 313 6.35 -3.60 7.26
CA TYR A 313 6.09 -3.98 8.63
C TYR A 313 5.69 -2.78 9.44
N PHE A 314 4.63 -2.96 10.20
CA PHE A 314 4.21 -2.01 11.19
C PHE A 314 4.73 -2.40 12.58
N ASP A 315 5.05 -1.39 13.38
CA ASP A 315 5.12 -1.53 14.84
C ASP A 315 4.18 -0.50 15.48
N TYR A 316 3.74 -0.80 16.69
CA TYR A 316 2.67 -0.11 17.39
C TYR A 316 3.09 0.26 18.81
N PHE A 317 4.29 0.85 18.98
CA PHE A 317 4.80 1.30 20.29
C PHE A 317 3.79 2.18 21.05
N GLY A 318 3.01 3.01 20.35
CA GLY A 318 1.93 3.84 20.92
C GLY A 318 0.54 3.19 20.93
N GLY A 319 0.41 1.95 20.45
CA GLY A 319 -0.85 1.24 20.20
C GLY A 319 -1.29 1.27 18.73
N LEU A 320 -2.36 0.54 18.40
CA LEU A 320 -2.84 0.40 17.02
C LEU A 320 -3.30 1.72 16.37
N LYS A 321 -3.72 2.70 17.16
CA LYS A 321 -4.14 4.03 16.66
C LYS A 321 -2.97 4.88 16.19
N THR A 322 -1.76 4.53 16.59
CA THR A 322 -0.51 5.28 16.40
C THR A 322 0.56 4.34 15.86
N ILE A 323 0.23 3.70 14.74
CA ILE A 323 1.13 2.79 14.06
C ILE A 323 2.20 3.57 13.29
N GLY A 324 3.40 3.03 13.21
CA GLY A 324 4.47 3.56 12.35
C GLY A 324 5.17 2.46 11.57
N VAL A 325 5.92 2.87 10.55
CA VAL A 325 6.69 1.96 9.70
C VAL A 325 7.92 1.53 10.47
N GLN A 326 8.04 0.22 10.70
CA GLN A 326 9.20 -0.36 11.36
C GLN A 326 10.29 -0.75 10.40
N SER A 327 9.90 -1.33 9.27
CA SER A 327 10.80 -1.63 8.18
C SER A 327 9.94 -1.82 6.94
N ALA A 328 10.38 -1.26 5.83
CA ALA A 328 10.03 -1.82 4.54
C ALA A 328 11.09 -2.89 4.29
N ARG A 329 10.75 -4.18 4.25
CA ARG A 329 11.73 -5.16 3.73
C ARG A 329 11.81 -4.92 2.23
N VAL A 330 12.65 -3.95 1.88
CA VAL A 330 13.14 -3.64 0.55
C VAL A 330 14.15 -4.71 0.23
N ALA A 331 13.59 -5.87 -0.06
CA ALA A 331 14.35 -7.06 -0.29
C ALA A 331 13.45 -8.00 -1.08
N PRO A 332 13.89 -8.47 -2.25
CA PRO A 332 13.43 -9.75 -2.77
C PRO A 332 14.02 -10.87 -1.88
N VAL A 333 13.97 -10.75 -0.53
CA VAL A 333 14.23 -11.96 0.26
C VAL A 333 13.17 -12.93 -0.21
N PHE A 334 13.64 -14.04 -0.76
CA PHE A 334 12.84 -15.14 -1.28
C PHE A 334 12.35 -14.96 -2.74
N LYS A 335 13.29 -15.00 -3.68
CA LYS A 335 13.17 -15.52 -5.08
C LYS A 335 12.56 -16.94 -5.22
N TYR A 336 11.80 -17.38 -4.24
CA TYR A 336 11.40 -18.75 -3.96
C TYR A 336 10.07 -18.60 -3.19
N HIS A 337 8.86 -18.75 -3.74
CA HIS A 337 8.45 -19.69 -4.76
C HIS A 337 7.13 -19.18 -5.36
N LYS A 338 7.00 -19.16 -6.70
CA LYS A 338 5.67 -19.11 -7.32
C LYS A 338 4.82 -20.22 -6.72
N VAL A 339 3.59 -19.91 -6.29
CA VAL A 339 2.58 -20.94 -6.00
C VAL A 339 2.48 -21.81 -7.25
N LYS A 340 2.93 -23.06 -7.16
CA LYS A 340 2.89 -24.01 -8.28
C LYS A 340 1.47 -24.09 -8.84
#